data_AF-A0A7S1PZ00-F1
#
_entry.id   AF-A0A7S1PZ00-F1
#
_cell.length_a   1.000
_cell.length_b   1.000
_cell.length_c   1.000
_cell.angle_alpha   90.00
_cell.angle_beta   90.00
_cell.angle_gamma   90.00
#
_symmetry.space_group_name_H-M   'P 1'
#
loop_
_entity.id
_entity.type
_entity.pdbx_description
1 polymer ?
#
loop_
_entity_poly.entity_id
_entity_poly.type
_entity_poly.pdbx_seq_one_letter_code
_entity_poly.pdbx_strand_id
1 'polypeptide(L)'
;FFDGIREKEEPYRFLAVQGVHDMLEKGGSKVLPVVPQLVIPIKTALNTRDPEIISTTMKVLQTLVLSGDMIGEALVPYYRQILPIFSIFKNKNSNLGDGIDYSQRKRLNLGDLIEETLQLFEIHGGEDAFINIKYMIPVYESCLLA
;
A
#
# COMPACT_ATOMS: atom_id res chain seq x y z
N PHE A 1 -7.05 11.83 9.40
CA PHE A 1 -6.26 10.63 9.71
C PHE A 1 -5.36 10.22 8.55
N PHE A 2 -5.88 9.84 7.38
CA PHE A 2 -5.03 9.46 6.22
C PHE A 2 -3.99 10.52 5.81
N ASP A 3 -4.32 11.81 5.82
CA ASP A 3 -3.33 12.87 5.51
C ASP A 3 -2.17 12.94 6.52
N GLY A 4 -2.41 12.51 7.76
CA GLY A 4 -1.40 12.48 8.84
C GLY A 4 -0.46 11.28 8.79
N ILE A 5 -0.64 10.33 7.86
CA ILE A 5 0.27 9.17 7.71
C ILE A 5 1.69 9.62 7.35
N ARG A 6 1.84 10.82 6.77
CA ARG A 6 3.15 11.41 6.44
C ARG A 6 3.90 12.00 7.65
N GLU A 7 3.24 12.12 8.80
CA GLU A 7 3.86 12.71 9.99
C GLU A 7 4.95 11.79 10.53
N LYS A 8 6.09 12.37 10.93
CA LYS A 8 7.22 11.64 11.53
C LYS A 8 7.40 11.93 13.02
N GLU A 9 6.78 12.99 13.53
CA GLU A 9 6.93 13.42 14.90
C GLU A 9 5.91 12.77 15.83
N GLU A 10 6.36 12.37 17.01
CA GLU A 10 5.48 11.94 18.09
C GLU A 10 4.92 13.19 18.82
N PRO A 11 3.62 13.19 19.21
CA PRO A 11 2.66 12.08 19.17
C PRO A 11 1.84 11.98 17.87
N TYR A 12 2.03 12.90 16.91
CA TYR A 12 1.18 13.04 15.73
C TYR A 12 1.18 11.80 14.84
N ARG A 13 2.36 11.23 14.60
CA ARG A 13 2.52 9.99 13.83
C ARG A 13 1.73 8.84 14.44
N PHE A 14 1.93 8.57 15.74
CA PHE A 14 1.24 7.49 16.43
C PHE A 14 -0.28 7.65 16.36
N LEU A 15 -0.79 8.84 16.68
CA LEU A 15 -2.22 9.14 16.64
C LEU A 15 -2.81 9.01 15.24
N ALA A 16 -2.08 9.47 14.21
CA ALA A 16 -2.54 9.37 12.83
C ALA A 16 -2.64 7.91 12.38
N VAL A 17 -1.59 7.11 12.60
CA VAL A 17 -1.53 5.72 12.15
C VAL A 17 -2.51 4.83 12.91
N GLN A 18 -2.52 4.91 14.26
CA GLN A 18 -3.48 4.14 15.06
C GLN A 18 -4.92 4.54 14.76
N GLY A 19 -5.20 5.83 14.62
CA GLY A 19 -6.54 6.30 14.26
C GLY A 19 -7.01 5.78 12.90
N VAL A 20 -6.11 5.62 11.92
CA VAL A 20 -6.48 4.96 10.64
C VAL A 20 -6.83 3.50 10.86
N HIS A 21 -6.00 2.74 11.57
CA HIS A 21 -6.26 1.31 11.80
C HIS A 21 -7.57 1.08 12.57
N ASP A 22 -7.82 1.83 13.65
CA ASP A 22 -9.05 1.74 14.43
C ASP A 22 -10.30 2.08 13.61
N MET A 23 -10.19 3.08 12.72
CA MET A 23 -11.29 3.48 11.84
C MET A 23 -11.57 2.45 10.75
N LEU A 24 -10.55 1.80 10.20
CA LEU A 24 -10.72 0.74 9.20
C LEU A 24 -11.32 -0.52 9.83
N GLU A 25 -10.85 -0.91 11.02
CA GLU A 25 -11.34 -2.07 11.75
C GLU A 25 -12.83 -1.95 12.12
N LYS A 26 -13.27 -0.75 12.54
CA LYS A 26 -14.65 -0.49 12.98
C LYS A 26 -15.54 0.16 11.93
N GLY A 27 -14.98 0.51 10.77
CA GLY A 27 -15.67 1.28 9.75
C GLY A 27 -16.73 0.48 8.98
N GLY A 28 -16.46 -0.81 8.74
CA GLY A 28 -17.35 -1.70 8.00
C GLY A 28 -17.80 -1.10 6.66
N SER A 29 -19.11 -1.12 6.41
CA SER A 29 -19.71 -0.60 5.16
C SER A 29 -19.54 0.91 4.93
N LYS A 30 -19.07 1.67 5.92
CA LYS A 30 -18.83 3.12 5.77
C LYS A 30 -17.51 3.46 5.08
N VAL A 31 -16.61 2.49 4.92
CA VAL A 31 -15.30 2.71 4.29
C VAL A 31 -15.43 2.82 2.78
N LEU A 32 -16.24 1.97 2.15
CA LEU A 32 -16.39 1.92 0.69
C LEU A 32 -16.76 3.28 0.05
N PRO A 33 -17.75 4.05 0.56
CA PRO A 33 -18.13 5.33 -0.03
C PRO A 33 -17.03 6.41 0.05
N VAL A 34 -16.06 6.27 0.95
CA VAL A 34 -15.00 7.27 1.13
C VAL A 34 -13.70 6.93 0.38
N VAL A 35 -13.59 5.74 -0.23
CA VAL A 35 -12.41 5.30 -1.00
C VAL A 35 -11.89 6.36 -1.99
N PRO A 36 -12.73 7.01 -2.83
CA PRO A 36 -12.27 8.04 -3.76
C PRO A 36 -11.56 9.22 -3.08
N GLN A 37 -11.99 9.58 -1.86
CA GLN A 37 -11.41 10.69 -1.09
C GLN A 37 -10.06 10.32 -0.46
N LEU A 38 -9.79 9.03 -0.25
CA LEU A 38 -8.53 8.54 0.32
C LEU A 38 -7.39 8.52 -0.70
N VAL A 39 -7.69 8.53 -2.00
CA VAL A 39 -6.70 8.42 -3.08
C VAL A 39 -5.66 9.55 -3.03
N ILE A 40 -6.11 10.79 -2.82
CA ILE A 40 -5.23 11.97 -2.78
C ILE A 40 -4.24 11.91 -1.60
N PRO A 41 -4.66 11.71 -0.34
CA PRO A 41 -3.72 11.62 0.77
C PRO A 41 -2.79 10.40 0.65
N ILE A 42 -3.26 9.25 0.17
CA ILE A 42 -2.42 8.07 -0.08
C ILE A 42 -1.33 8.40 -1.11
N LYS A 43 -1.71 8.96 -2.25
CA LYS A 43 -0.78 9.39 -3.30
C LYS A 43 0.26 10.38 -2.75
N THR A 44 -0.19 11.33 -1.94
CA THR A 44 0.68 12.36 -1.35
C THR A 44 1.71 11.74 -0.39
N ALA A 45 1.29 10.80 0.46
CA ALA A 45 2.18 10.08 1.36
C ALA A 45 3.22 9.23 0.59
N LEU A 46 2.80 8.50 -0.46
CA LEU A 46 3.72 7.73 -1.31
C LEU A 46 4.72 8.61 -2.07
N ASN A 47 4.30 9.80 -2.50
CA ASN A 47 5.15 10.75 -3.23
C ASN A 47 6.24 11.39 -2.36
N THR A 48 6.21 11.24 -1.04
CA THR A 48 7.30 11.69 -0.16
C THR A 48 8.63 11.00 -0.47
N ARG A 49 8.58 9.80 -1.07
CA ARG A 49 9.75 8.94 -1.34
C ARG A 49 10.57 8.57 -0.09
N ASP A 50 10.01 8.81 1.10
CA ASP A 50 10.58 8.37 2.36
C ASP A 50 10.24 6.89 2.59
N PRO A 51 11.23 5.98 2.70
CA PRO A 51 10.99 4.55 2.88
C PRO A 51 10.10 4.21 4.07
N GLU A 52 10.18 4.97 5.15
CA GLU A 52 9.39 4.74 6.36
C GLU A 52 7.92 5.10 6.13
N ILE A 53 7.67 6.27 5.53
CA ILE A 53 6.30 6.72 5.19
C ILE A 53 5.68 5.78 4.15
N ILE A 54 6.45 5.36 3.14
CA ILE A 54 5.98 4.41 2.12
C ILE A 54 5.60 3.09 2.76
N SER A 55 6.47 2.52 3.62
CA SER A 55 6.19 1.26 4.32
C SER A 55 4.91 1.35 5.16
N THR A 56 4.73 2.44 5.92
CA THR A 56 3.51 2.67 6.70
C THR A 56 2.28 2.83 5.80
N THR A 57 2.39 3.59 4.72
CA THR A 57 1.28 3.81 3.78
C THR A 57 0.84 2.51 3.11
N MET A 58 1.79 1.64 2.75
CA MET A 58 1.49 0.32 2.19
C MET A 58 0.79 -0.60 3.19
N LYS A 59 1.25 -0.65 4.44
CA LYS A 59 0.56 -1.42 5.51
C LYS A 59 -0.88 -0.93 5.73
N VAL A 60 -1.09 0.39 5.66
CA VAL A 60 -2.43 0.98 5.68
C VAL A 60 -3.25 0.57 4.46
N LEU A 61 -2.67 0.57 3.26
CA LEU A 61 -3.34 0.12 2.03
C LEU A 61 -3.76 -1.35 2.10
N GLN A 62 -2.88 -2.23 2.60
CA GLN A 62 -3.20 -3.64 2.84
C GLN A 62 -4.39 -3.77 3.80
N THR A 63 -4.37 -3.02 4.91
CA THR A 63 -5.48 -2.99 5.88
C THR A 63 -6.77 -2.47 5.26
N LEU A 64 -6.69 -1.42 4.43
CA LEU A 64 -7.84 -0.84 3.74
C LEU A 64 -8.52 -1.86 2.84
N VAL A 65 -7.75 -2.56 2.00
CA VAL A 65 -8.29 -3.58 1.08
C VAL A 65 -8.93 -4.74 1.85
N LEU A 66 -8.35 -5.13 2.99
CA LEU A 66 -8.88 -6.20 3.84
C LEU A 66 -10.05 -5.77 4.73
N SER A 67 -10.35 -4.47 4.84
CA SER A 67 -11.34 -3.94 5.79
C SER A 67 -12.80 -4.11 5.35
N GLY A 68 -13.07 -4.49 4.10
CA GLY A 68 -14.43 -4.68 3.62
C GLY A 68 -14.53 -5.16 2.18
N ASP A 69 -15.67 -5.76 1.87
CA ASP A 69 -15.98 -6.28 0.54
C ASP A 69 -16.02 -5.16 -0.51
N MET A 70 -15.60 -5.47 -1.73
CA MET A 70 -15.53 -4.55 -2.88
C MET A 70 -14.58 -3.34 -2.74
N ILE A 71 -13.89 -3.15 -1.62
CA ILE A 71 -12.93 -2.04 -1.48
C ILE A 71 -11.77 -2.19 -2.46
N GLY A 72 -11.28 -3.42 -2.67
CA GLY A 72 -10.24 -3.71 -3.66
C GLY A 72 -10.68 -3.34 -5.07
N GLU A 73 -11.88 -3.78 -5.50
CA GLU A 73 -12.47 -3.41 -6.79
C GLU A 73 -12.63 -1.89 -6.95
N ALA A 74 -13.09 -1.20 -5.91
CA ALA A 74 -13.23 0.25 -5.91
C ALA A 74 -11.89 0.99 -6.03
N LEU A 75 -10.77 0.35 -5.69
CA LEU A 75 -9.42 0.91 -5.84
C LEU A 75 -8.83 0.76 -7.25
N VAL A 76 -9.31 -0.19 -8.06
CA VAL A 76 -8.76 -0.48 -9.40
C VAL A 76 -8.67 0.77 -10.30
N PRO A 77 -9.70 1.65 -10.40
CA PRO A 77 -9.64 2.86 -11.22
C PRO A 77 -8.50 3.82 -10.81
N TYR A 78 -8.00 3.70 -9.58
CA TYR A 78 -6.99 4.57 -8.98
C TYR A 78 -5.58 3.99 -9.00
N TYR A 79 -5.38 2.75 -9.47
CA TYR A 79 -4.05 2.13 -9.56
C TYR A 79 -3.03 2.98 -10.34
N ARG A 80 -3.46 3.67 -11.40
CA ARG A 80 -2.59 4.58 -12.17
C ARG A 80 -2.00 5.72 -11.33
N GLN A 81 -2.66 6.11 -10.24
CA GLN A 81 -2.21 7.17 -9.35
C GLN A 81 -1.31 6.66 -8.22
N ILE A 82 -1.50 5.40 -7.79
CA ILE A 82 -0.88 4.81 -6.60
C ILE A 82 0.36 3.98 -6.97
N LEU A 83 0.25 3.13 -7.99
CA LEU A 83 1.28 2.15 -8.37
C LEU A 83 2.58 2.70 -8.99
N PRO A 84 2.66 3.91 -9.60
CA PRO A 84 3.91 4.42 -10.14
C PRO A 84 5.06 4.44 -9.12
N ILE A 85 4.76 4.76 -7.86
CA ILE A 85 5.77 4.76 -6.78
C ILE A 85 6.27 3.34 -6.50
N PHE A 86 5.39 2.34 -6.52
CA PHE A 86 5.75 0.95 -6.24
C PHE A 86 6.75 0.45 -7.30
N SER A 87 6.55 0.82 -8.58
CA SER A 87 7.48 0.46 -9.66
C SER A 87 8.91 1.00 -9.45
N ILE A 88 9.07 2.17 -8.81
CA ILE A 88 10.39 2.76 -8.55
C ILE A 88 11.13 1.97 -7.46
N PHE A 89 10.40 1.48 -6.46
CA PHE A 89 10.98 0.79 -5.31
C PHE A 89 11.02 -0.73 -5.47
N LYS A 90 10.25 -1.31 -6.41
CA LYS A 90 10.24 -2.76 -6.68
C LYS A 90 11.61 -3.31 -7.09
N ASN A 91 12.40 -2.51 -7.81
CA ASN A 91 13.78 -2.88 -8.20
C ASN A 91 14.84 -2.42 -7.19
N LYS A 92 14.45 -1.69 -6.13
CA LYS A 92 15.34 -1.36 -5.01
C LYS A 92 15.34 -2.46 -3.96
N ASN A 93 15.38 -3.72 -4.39
CA ASN A 93 15.89 -4.76 -3.50
C ASN A 93 17.32 -4.36 -3.19
N SER A 94 17.61 -4.09 -1.92
CA SER A 94 18.92 -3.68 -1.46
C SER A 94 19.97 -4.65 -2.01
N ASN A 95 20.72 -4.24 -3.03
CA ASN A 95 21.95 -4.91 -3.46
C ASN A 95 23.02 -4.68 -2.39
N LEU A 96 22.78 -5.17 -1.17
CA LEU A 96 23.63 -5.02 0.00
C LEU A 96 24.74 -6.09 0.04
N GLY A 97 25.20 -6.63 -1.10
CA GLY A 97 26.32 -7.58 -1.13
C GLY A 97 26.21 -8.68 -0.06
N ASP A 98 27.34 -8.99 0.60
CA ASP A 98 27.46 -9.97 1.69
C ASP A 98 27.07 -9.39 3.08
N GLY A 99 26.35 -8.26 3.11
CA GLY A 99 25.89 -7.62 4.32
C GLY A 99 24.56 -8.20 4.81
N ILE A 100 24.55 -8.81 5.99
CA ILE A 100 23.34 -9.33 6.63
C ILE A 100 22.38 -8.16 6.92
N ASP A 101 21.23 -8.14 6.26
CA ASP A 101 20.19 -7.13 6.45
C ASP A 101 19.40 -7.39 7.75
N TYR A 102 19.76 -6.68 8.82
CA TYR A 102 19.06 -6.72 10.11
C TYR A 102 17.66 -6.05 10.07
N SER A 103 17.24 -5.42 8.95
CA SER A 103 15.94 -4.74 8.82
C SER A 103 14.74 -5.68 8.60
N GLN A 104 14.99 -6.98 8.33
CA GLN A 104 13.95 -8.00 8.17
C GLN A 104 13.02 -8.09 9.40
N ARG A 105 13.53 -7.92 10.62
CA ARG A 105 12.71 -7.97 11.86
C ARG A 105 11.66 -6.86 11.96
N LYS A 106 11.78 -5.77 11.19
CA LYS A 106 10.84 -4.64 11.19
C LYS A 106 9.92 -4.59 9.97
N ARG A 107 9.97 -5.58 9.07
CA ARG A 107 9.19 -5.57 7.81
C ARG A 107 9.48 -4.30 6.98
N LEU A 108 10.76 -3.92 6.89
CA LEU A 108 11.23 -2.75 6.16
C LEU A 108 11.80 -3.08 4.78
N ASN A 109 11.87 -4.36 4.39
CA ASN A 109 12.14 -4.70 3.00
C ASN A 109 10.98 -4.23 2.13
N LEU A 110 11.18 -3.11 1.45
CA LEU A 110 10.17 -2.52 0.58
C LEU A 110 9.83 -3.44 -0.59
N GLY A 111 10.79 -4.24 -1.08
CA GLY A 111 10.54 -5.19 -2.17
C GLY A 111 9.47 -6.22 -1.79
N ASP A 112 9.68 -6.91 -0.67
CA ASP A 112 8.74 -7.92 -0.16
C ASP A 112 7.37 -7.31 0.16
N LEU A 113 7.36 -6.12 0.78
CA LEU A 113 6.12 -5.44 1.12
C LEU A 113 5.37 -4.98 -0.14
N ILE A 114 6.08 -4.57 -1.20
CA ILE A 114 5.48 -4.21 -2.49
C ILE A 114 4.83 -5.45 -3.09
N GLU A 115 5.54 -6.56 -3.10
CA GLU A 115 5.02 -7.82 -3.63
C GLU A 115 3.75 -8.26 -2.89
N GLU A 116 3.79 -8.30 -1.56
CA GLU A 116 2.62 -8.63 -0.72
C GLU A 116 1.43 -7.69 -1.00
N THR A 117 1.70 -6.39 -1.15
CA THR A 117 0.62 -5.41 -1.41
C THR A 117 0.01 -5.59 -2.80
N LEU A 118 0.83 -5.87 -3.83
CA LEU A 118 0.35 -6.11 -5.19
C LEU A 118 -0.48 -7.39 -5.26
N GLN A 119 -0.09 -8.44 -4.55
CA GLN A 119 -0.85 -9.69 -4.47
C GLN A 119 -2.22 -9.45 -3.82
N LEU A 120 -2.28 -8.70 -2.72
CA LEU A 120 -3.56 -8.33 -2.10
C LEU A 120 -4.44 -7.50 -3.05
N PHE A 121 -3.84 -6.61 -3.83
CA PHE A 121 -4.58 -5.83 -4.83
C PHE A 121 -5.15 -6.72 -5.94
N GLU A 122 -4.39 -7.71 -6.40
CA GLU A 122 -4.88 -8.68 -7.39
C GLU A 122 -6.00 -9.56 -6.83
N ILE A 123 -5.81 -10.14 -5.63
CA ILE A 123 -6.77 -11.05 -5.00
C ILE A 123 -8.13 -10.36 -4.74
N HIS A 124 -8.11 -9.10 -4.29
CA HIS A 124 -9.33 -8.37 -3.89
C HIS A 124 -9.83 -7.37 -4.94
N GLY A 125 -9.08 -7.16 -6.02
CA GLY A 125 -9.40 -6.15 -7.05
C GLY A 125 -10.35 -6.64 -8.15
N GLY A 126 -10.71 -7.93 -8.16
CA GLY A 126 -11.57 -8.51 -9.19
C GLY A 126 -10.86 -8.78 -10.52
N GLU A 127 -11.64 -9.08 -11.56
CA GLU A 127 -11.13 -9.59 -12.85
C GLU A 127 -10.16 -8.63 -13.57
N ASP A 128 -10.40 -7.32 -13.46
CA ASP A 128 -9.61 -6.29 -14.14
C ASP A 128 -8.34 -5.88 -13.37
N ALA A 129 -8.15 -6.37 -12.13
CA ALA A 129 -7.06 -5.93 -11.27
C ALA A 129 -5.69 -6.25 -11.88
N PHE A 130 -5.49 -7.49 -12.33
CA PHE A 130 -4.22 -7.95 -12.89
C PHE A 130 -3.81 -7.12 -14.11
N ILE A 131 -4.72 -6.87 -15.06
CA ILE A 131 -4.42 -6.09 -16.27
C ILE A 131 -3.97 -4.66 -15.90
N ASN A 132 -4.64 -4.04 -14.94
CA ASN A 132 -4.29 -2.70 -14.48
C ASN A 132 -2.95 -2.68 -13.72
N ILE A 133 -2.67 -3.68 -12.88
CA ILE A 133 -1.37 -3.81 -12.21
C ILE A 133 -0.26 -4.02 -13.24
N LYS A 134 -0.43 -4.97 -14.17
CA LYS A 134 0.56 -5.31 -15.21
C LYS A 134 0.87 -4.14 -16.14
N TYR A 135 -0.13 -3.33 -16.48
CA TYR A 135 0.07 -2.10 -17.26
C TYR A 135 0.97 -1.09 -16.54
N MET A 136 0.87 -1.00 -15.22
CA MET A 136 1.67 -0.08 -14.40
C MET A 136 3.03 -0.66 -14.01
N ILE A 137 3.11 -1.97 -13.79
CA ILE A 137 4.29 -2.69 -13.33
C ILE A 137 4.48 -3.93 -14.24
N PRO A 138 5.15 -3.77 -15.39
CA PRO A 138 5.30 -4.86 -16.37
C PRO A 138 6.00 -6.11 -15.83
N VAL A 139 6.83 -5.95 -14.81
CA VAL A 139 7.58 -7.04 -14.15
C VAL A 139 6.77 -7.81 -13.10
N TYR A 140 5.53 -7.42 -12.81
CA TYR A 140 4.67 -8.17 -11.89
C TYR A 140 4.14 -9.46 -12.55
N GLU A 141 4.17 -10.57 -11.84
CA GLU A 141 3.62 -11.86 -12.26
C GLU A 141 2.39 -12.19 -11.41
N SER A 142 1.36 -12.76 -12.03
CA SER A 142 0.08 -13.04 -11.36
C SER A 142 0.28 -14.06 -10.24
N CYS A 143 -0.30 -13.81 -9.07
CA CYS A 143 -0.28 -14.76 -7.95
C CYS A 143 -1.42 -15.77 -7.98
N LEU A 144 -2.44 -15.56 -8.81
CA LEU A 144 -3.61 -16.44 -8.92
C LEU A 144 -3.44 -17.54 -9.98
N LEU A 145 -2.42 -17.43 -10.82
CA LEU A 145 -2.10 -18.39 -11.89
C LEU A 145 -0.99 -19.39 -11.51
N ALA A 146 -0.60 -19.46 -10.23
CA ALA A 146 0.44 -20.31 -9.68
C ALA A 146 -0.09 -21.62 -9.06
#